data_AF-A0A7X2MPP9-F1
#
_entry.id   AF-A0A7X2MPP9-F1
#
_cell.length_a   1.000
_cell.length_b   1.000
_cell.length_c   1.000
_cell.angle_alpha   90.00
_cell.angle_beta   90.00
_cell.angle_gamma   90.00
#
_symmetry.space_group_name_H-M   'P 1'
#
loop_
_entity.id
_entity.type
_entity.pdbx_description
1 polymer ?
#
loop_
_entity_poly.entity_id
_entity_poly.type
_entity_poly.pdbx_seq_one_letter_code
_entity_poly.pdbx_strand_id
1 'polypeptide(L)' 'WLLYSLAAPDVDAGSIAVAANKESALWLPIEIRLFRPAARMSRAVEALWEIFLDGQI' A
#
# COMPACT_ATOMS: atom_id res chain seq x y z
N TRP A 1 -8.03 -13.87 1.71
CA TRP A 1 -6.77 -13.17 1.44
C TRP A 1 -6.91 -11.74 1.93
N LEU A 2 -6.04 -11.29 2.83
CA LEU A 2 -6.02 -9.92 3.38
C LEU A 2 -4.77 -9.20 2.86
N LEU A 3 -4.86 -7.89 2.63
CA LEU A 3 -3.67 -7.09 2.35
C LEU A 3 -2.76 -7.09 3.57
N TYR A 4 -1.47 -7.32 3.35
CA TYR A 4 -0.49 -7.36 4.43
C TYR A 4 -0.52 -6.08 5.28
N SER A 5 -0.58 -4.90 4.64
CA SER A 5 -0.63 -3.61 5.35
C SER A 5 -1.86 -3.45 6.27
N LEU A 6 -2.95 -4.16 6.00
CA LEU A 6 -4.16 -4.16 6.84
C LEU A 6 -4.08 -5.23 7.93
N ALA A 7 -3.47 -6.38 7.64
CA ALA A 7 -3.39 -7.52 8.57
C ALA A 7 -2.18 -7.45 9.51
N ALA A 8 -1.14 -6.67 9.19
CA ALA A 8 0.10 -6.60 9.96
C ALA A 8 -0.14 -6.29 11.45
N PRO A 9 -0.99 -5.31 11.84
CA PRO A 9 -1.24 -5.04 13.26
C PRO A 9 -1.82 -6.24 14.02
N ASP A 10 -2.72 -7.00 13.39
CA ASP A 10 -3.35 -8.18 13.98
C ASP A 10 -2.38 -9.37 14.07
N VAL A 11 -1.51 -9.52 13.08
CA VAL A 11 -0.42 -10.51 13.11
C VAL A 11 0.57 -10.18 14.23
N ASP A 12 0.97 -8.91 14.36
CA ASP A 12 1.90 -8.44 15.38
C ASP A 12 1.30 -8.58 16.79
N ALA A 13 -0.02 -8.36 16.92
CA ALA A 13 -0.77 -8.57 18.15
C ALA A 13 -1.03 -10.06 18.47
N GLY A 14 -0.75 -10.97 17.53
CA GLY A 14 -1.00 -12.41 17.68
C GLY A 14 -2.48 -12.79 17.66
N SER A 15 -3.38 -11.88 17.24
CA SER A 15 -4.82 -12.17 17.10
C SER A 15 -5.11 -13.06 15.88
N ILE A 16 -4.24 -13.01 14.87
CA ILE A 16 -4.23 -13.90 13.70
C ILE A 16 -2.79 -14.34 13.39
N ALA A 17 -2.64 -15.43 12.63
CA ALA A 17 -1.33 -15.93 12.21
C ALA A 17 -1.25 -16.06 10.68
N VAL A 18 -0.05 -15.81 10.13
CA VAL A 18 0.23 -15.99 8.71
C VAL A 18 0.32 -17.48 8.38
N ALA A 19 -0.56 -17.96 7.51
CA ALA A 19 -0.66 -19.37 7.16
C ALA A 19 0.40 -19.86 6.14
N ALA A 20 1.00 -18.95 5.37
CA ALA A 20 1.97 -19.27 4.33
C ALA A 20 3.03 -18.16 4.21
N ASN A 21 4.29 -18.54 4.00
CA ASN A 21 5.40 -17.59 3.81
C ASN A 21 5.31 -16.86 2.45
N LYS A 22 6.18 -15.86 2.25
CA LYS A 22 6.18 -15.00 1.06
C LYS A 22 6.56 -15.72 -0.23
N GLU A 23 7.31 -16.81 -0.12
CA GLU A 23 7.74 -17.65 -1.24
C GLU A 23 6.65 -18.64 -1.68
N SER A 24 5.59 -18.79 -0.89
CA SER A 24 4.48 -19.66 -1.21
C SER A 24 3.67 -19.14 -2.39
N ALA A 25 3.14 -20.05 -3.22
CA ALA A 25 2.14 -19.71 -4.24
C ALA A 25 0.82 -19.14 -3.65
N LEU A 26 0.65 -19.27 -2.34
CA LEU A 26 -0.42 -18.67 -1.58
C LEU A 26 -0.15 -17.20 -1.24
N TRP A 27 1.07 -16.71 -1.40
CA TRP A 27 1.37 -15.30 -1.21
C TRP A 27 1.25 -14.55 -2.53
N LEU A 28 0.23 -13.70 -2.64
CA LEU A 28 -0.05 -12.95 -3.85
C LEU A 28 0.56 -11.54 -3.74
N PRO A 29 1.49 -11.13 -4.64
CA PRO A 29 1.98 -9.76 -4.68
C PRO A 29 0.88 -8.81 -5.16
N ILE A 30 0.76 -7.65 -4.50
CA ILE A 30 -0.25 -6.64 -4.82
C ILE A 30 0.43 -5.28 -4.92
N GLU A 31 0.13 -4.55 -5.99
CA GLU A 31 0.63 -3.19 -6.22
C GLU A 31 -0.50 -2.17 -6.02
N ILE A 32 -0.24 -1.13 -5.24
CA ILE A 32 -1.14 0.02 -5.06
C ILE A 32 -0.57 1.19 -5.86
N ARG A 33 -1.35 1.71 -6.80
CA ARG A 33 -0.91 2.80 -7.70
C ARG A 33 -1.82 4.02 -7.52
N LEU A 34 -1.20 5.19 -7.40
CA LEU A 34 -1.90 6.47 -7.39
C LEU A 34 -1.79 7.11 -8.78
N PHE A 35 -2.91 7.59 -9.30
CA PHE A 35 -2.98 8.22 -10.62
C PHE A 35 -3.47 9.66 -10.51
N ARG A 36 -2.94 10.52 -11.38
CA ARG A 36 -3.43 11.88 -11.56
C ARG A 36 -3.53 12.24 -13.05
N PRO A 37 -4.39 13.20 -13.43
CA PRO A 37 -4.36 13.83 -14.74
C PRO A 37 -2.97 14.39 -15.09
N ALA A 38 -2.61 14.32 -16.37
CA ALA A 38 -1.41 14.99 -16.89
C ALA A 38 -1.57 16.52 -16.98
N ALA A 39 -2.82 17.00 -17.07
CA ALA A 39 -3.12 18.42 -17.02
C ALA A 39 -2.95 18.96 -15.59
N ARG A 40 -2.44 20.20 -15.48
CA ARG A 40 -2.22 20.86 -14.19
C ARG A 40 -3.52 20.96 -13.41
N MET A 41 -3.49 20.51 -12.16
CA MET A 41 -4.62 20.53 -11.26
C MET A 41 -4.62 21.78 -10.37
N SER A 42 -5.59 21.87 -9.46
CA SER A 42 -5.61 22.92 -8.45
C SER A 42 -4.36 22.86 -7.58
N ARG A 43 -3.93 24.01 -7.05
CA ARG A 43 -2.75 24.10 -6.19
C ARG A 43 -2.78 23.12 -5.01
N ALA A 44 -3.95 22.87 -4.45
CA ALA A 44 -4.11 21.95 -3.32
C ALA A 44 -3.83 20.49 -3.73
N VAL A 45 -4.28 20.07 -4.92
CA VAL A 45 -4.05 18.71 -5.41
C VAL A 45 -2.59 18.51 -5.83
N GLU A 46 -1.97 19.51 -6.43
CA GLU A 46 -0.53 19.46 -6.75
C GLU A 46 0.30 19.33 -5.46
N ALA A 47 0.00 20.13 -4.44
CA ALA A 47 0.68 20.02 -3.14
C ALA A 47 0.49 18.64 -2.49
N LEU A 48 -0.71 18.05 -2.58
CA LEU A 48 -0.96 16.69 -2.11
C LEU A 48 -0.16 15.65 -2.90
N TRP A 49 -0.07 15.81 -4.22
CA TRP A 49 0.69 14.91 -5.07
C TRP A 49 2.19 14.90 -4.71
N GLU A 50 2.78 16.08 -4.46
CA GLU A 50 4.19 16.16 -4.03
C GLU A 50 4.44 15.39 -2.71
N ILE A 51 3.52 15.46 -1.75
CA ILE A 51 3.63 14.67 -0.49
C ILE A 51 3.71 13.17 -0.78
N PHE A 52 2.93 12.68 -1.75
CA PHE A 52 2.96 11.27 -2.13
C PHE A 52 4.21 10.88 -2.93
N LEU A 53 4.83 11.81 -3.67
CA LEU A 53 6.10 11.55 -4.37
C LEU A 53 7.27 11.45 -3.38
N ASP A 54 7.34 12.34 -2.39
CA ASP A 54 8.41 12.34 -1.38
C ASP A 54 8.41 11.06 -0.54
N GLY A 55 7.24 10.45 -0.34
CA GLY A 55 7.07 9.21 0.42
C GLY A 55 7.38 7.91 -0.35
N GLN A 56 7.80 7.98 -1.63
CA GLN A 56 8.07 6.80 -2.47
C GLN A 56 9.57 6.38 -2.54
N ILE A 57 10.44 6.94 -1.68
CA ILE A 57 11.86 6.56 -1.59
C ILE A 57 12.06 5.29 -0.75
#